data_AF-A0A352BG56-F1
#
_entry.id   AF-A0A352BG56-F1
#
_cell.length_a   1.000
_cell.length_b   1.000
_cell.length_c   1.000
_cell.angle_alpha   90.00
_cell.angle_beta   90.00
_cell.angle_gamma   90.00
#
_symmetry.space_group_name_H-M   'P 1'
#
loop_
_entity.id
_entity.type
_entity.pdbx_description
1 polymer ?
#
loop_
_entity_poly.entity_id
_entity_poly.type
_entity_poly.pdbx_seq_one_letter_code
_entity_poly.pdbx_strand_id
1 'polypeptide(L)' 'MDFLNLGLSKEIVDVLTNLGYTVPTEIQTKAIPLLIANKDVVGRSETGSGKTFAFGLPIIQNIN' A
#
# COMPACT_ATOMS: atom_id res chain seq x y z
N MET A 1 -1.88 -8.34 9.82
CA MET A 1 -2.32 -8.21 8.42
C MET A 1 -1.10 -7.79 7.63
N ASP A 2 -0.74 -8.49 6.57
CA ASP A 2 0.46 -8.24 5.76
C ASP A 2 0.07 -7.56 4.43
N PHE A 3 1.00 -6.90 3.76
CA PHE A 3 0.84 -6.26 2.45
C PHE A 3 0.32 -7.23 1.38
N LEU A 4 0.68 -8.52 1.44
CA LEU A 4 0.13 -9.57 0.58
C LEU A 4 -1.41 -9.63 0.68
N ASN A 5 -1.96 -9.49 1.88
CA ASN A 5 -3.41 -9.51 2.11
C ASN A 5 -4.12 -8.25 1.62
N LEU A 6 -3.36 -7.18 1.30
CA LEU A 6 -3.91 -5.95 0.73
C LEU A 6 -4.02 -6.01 -0.80
N GLY A 7 -3.59 -7.11 -1.42
CA GLY A 7 -3.66 -7.32 -2.87
C GLY A 7 -2.40 -6.95 -3.64
N LEU A 8 -1.29 -6.62 -2.96
CA LEU A 8 -0.01 -6.38 -3.61
C LEU A 8 0.65 -7.68 -4.05
N SER A 9 1.37 -7.63 -5.17
CA SER A 9 2.14 -8.76 -5.70
C SER A 9 3.25 -9.19 -4.74
N LYS A 10 3.61 -10.48 -4.79
CA LYS A 10 4.67 -11.05 -3.97
C LYS A 10 6.01 -10.31 -4.17
N GLU A 11 6.33 -9.90 -5.39
CA GLU A 11 7.55 -9.14 -5.70
C GLU A 11 7.64 -7.85 -4.91
N ILE A 12 6.57 -7.05 -4.89
CA ILE A 12 6.52 -5.80 -4.11
C ILE A 12 6.65 -6.11 -2.61
N VAL A 13 5.96 -7.15 -2.12
CA VAL A 13 5.98 -7.52 -0.70
C VAL A 13 7.35 -8.03 -0.25
N ASP A 14 8.05 -8.80 -1.08
CA ASP A 14 9.42 -9.24 -0.81
C ASP A 14 10.37 -8.03 -0.69
N VAL A 15 10.25 -7.05 -1.59
CA VAL A 15 11.05 -5.81 -1.54
C VAL A 15 10.74 -5.00 -0.27
N LEU A 16 9.46 -4.80 0.06
CA LEU A 16 9.05 -4.11 1.28
C LEU A 16 9.60 -4.79 2.53
N THR A 17 9.54 -6.12 2.57
CA THR A 17 10.07 -6.92 3.69
C THR A 17 11.57 -6.74 3.84
N ASN A 18 12.33 -6.77 2.74
CA ASN A 18 13.78 -6.54 2.75
C ASN A 18 14.16 -5.12 3.20
N LEU A 19 13.29 -4.14 2.96
CA LEU A 19 13.44 -2.76 3.44
C LEU A 19 12.95 -2.58 4.89
N GLY A 20 12.42 -3.62 5.53
CA GLY A 20 11.93 -3.59 6.92
C GLY A 20 10.47 -3.15 7.06
N TYR A 21 9.73 -2.97 5.97
CA TYR A 21 8.30 -2.64 5.98
C TYR A 21 7.47 -3.92 5.97
N THR A 22 7.13 -4.43 7.16
CA THR A 22 6.44 -5.72 7.33
C THR A 22 4.98 -5.59 7.76
N VAL A 23 4.59 -4.44 8.31
CA VAL A 23 3.23 -4.18 8.79
C VAL A 23 2.69 -2.92 8.15
N PRO A 24 1.59 -2.99 7.38
CA PRO A 24 0.97 -1.81 6.79
C PRO A 24 0.36 -0.91 7.87
N THR A 25 0.42 0.39 7.65
CA THR A 25 -0.26 1.36 8.53
C THR A 25 -1.77 1.34 8.31
N GLU A 26 -2.53 2.00 9.19
CA GLU A 26 -4.00 2.06 9.07
C GLU A 26 -4.45 2.69 7.73
N ILE A 27 -3.81 3.79 7.30
CA ILE A 27 -4.15 4.44 6.02
C ILE A 27 -3.82 3.54 4.83
N GLN A 28 -2.71 2.78 4.89
CA GLN A 28 -2.34 1.82 3.85
C GLN A 28 -3.34 0.67 3.76
N THR A 29 -3.71 0.10 4.91
CA THR A 29 -4.70 -0.99 5.02
C THR A 29 -6.05 -0.60 4.42
N LYS A 30 -6.48 0.66 4.61
CA LYS A 30 -7.75 1.17 4.07
C LYS A 30 -7.66 1.57 2.60
N ALA A 31 -6.56 2.19 2.18
CA ALA A 31 -6.46 2.78 0.84
C ALA A 31 -6.00 1.80 -0.24
N ILE A 32 -5.01 0.93 0.06
CA ILE A 32 -4.36 0.08 -0.94
C ILE A 32 -5.38 -0.82 -1.67
N PRO A 33 -6.29 -1.54 -0.99
CA PRO A 33 -7.25 -2.40 -1.69
C PRO A 33 -8.21 -1.62 -2.61
N LEU A 34 -8.59 -0.40 -2.22
CA LEU A 34 -9.47 0.46 -3.01
C LEU A 34 -8.77 0.99 -4.26
N LEU A 35 -7.50 1.40 -4.11
CA LEU A 35 -6.68 1.93 -5.19
C LEU A 35 -6.28 0.85 -6.20
N ILE A 36 -5.96 -0.37 -5.75
CA ILE A 36 -5.75 -1.53 -6.64
C ILE A 36 -7.03 -1.86 -7.41
N ALA A 37 -8.20 -1.67 -6.79
CA ALA A 37 -9.49 -1.81 -7.47
C ALA A 37 -9.85 -0.62 -8.39
N ASN A 38 -8.89 0.27 -8.69
CA ASN A 38 -9.06 1.46 -9.55
C ASN A 38 -10.22 2.37 -9.12
N LYS A 39 -10.45 2.51 -7.81
CA LYS A 39 -11.43 3.46 -7.26
C LYS A 39 -10.77 4.80 -6.96
N ASP A 40 -11.53 5.88 -7.16
CA ASP A 40 -11.15 7.19 -6.68
C ASP A 40 -11.18 7.23 -5.15
N VAL A 41 -10.08 7.67 -4.53
CA VAL A 41 -9.91 7.68 -3.07
C VAL A 41 -9.40 9.03 -2.61
N VAL A 42 -10.08 9.64 -1.63
CA VAL A 42 -9.59 10.79 -0.87
C VAL A 42 -9.12 10.29 0.50
N GLY A 43 -7.81 10.34 0.74
CA GLY A 43 -7.21 9.90 2.01
C GLY A 43 -6.87 11.07 2.94
N ARG A 44 -7.49 11.14 4.12
CA ARG A 44 -7.12 12.10 5.17
C ARG A 44 -6.44 11.40 6.34
N SER A 45 -5.19 11.76 6.62
CA SER A 45 -4.44 11.30 7.80
C SER A 45 -3.29 12.26 8.10
N GLU A 46 -2.73 12.17 9.30
CA GLU A 46 -1.63 13.03 9.77
C GLU A 46 -0.33 12.84 8.97
N THR A 47 0.56 13.84 8.98
CA THR A 47 1.90 13.69 8.40
C THR A 47 2.66 12.56 9.09
N GLY A 48 3.42 11.77 8.33
CA GLY A 48 4.12 10.59 8.87
C GLY A 48 3.28 9.31 8.97
N SER A 49 1.98 9.34 8.64
CA SER A 49 1.09 8.16 8.67
C SER A 49 1.36 7.10 7.60
N GLY A 50 2.29 7.35 6.67
CA GLY A 50 2.60 6.43 5.57
C GLY A 50 1.75 6.62 4.30
N LYS A 51 1.13 7.79 4.10
CA LYS A 51 0.37 8.13 2.88
C LYS A 51 1.15 7.91 1.58
N THR A 52 2.45 8.22 1.57
CA THR A 52 3.28 8.06 0.36
C THR A 52 3.23 6.63 -0.19
N PHE A 53 3.37 5.62 0.68
CA PHE A 53 3.25 4.21 0.27
C PHE A 53 1.80 3.80 0.03
N ALA A 54 0.85 4.38 0.77
CA ALA A 54 -0.57 4.08 0.58
C ALA A 54 -1.05 4.36 -0.86
N PHE A 55 -0.51 5.39 -1.53
CA PHE A 55 -0.82 5.72 -2.91
C PHE A 55 0.25 5.24 -3.92
N GLY A 56 1.53 5.22 -3.53
CA GLY A 56 2.63 4.82 -4.41
C GLY A 56 2.65 3.32 -4.73
N LEU A 57 2.37 2.45 -3.76
CA LEU A 57 2.39 1.00 -3.97
C LEU A 57 1.32 0.53 -4.97
N PRO A 58 0.06 1.01 -4.90
CA PRO A 58 -0.93 0.72 -5.95
C PRO A 58 -0.52 1.21 -7.34
N ILE A 59 0.15 2.36 -7.46
CA ILE A 59 0.65 2.85 -8.74
C ILE A 59 1.70 1.91 -9.31
N ILE A 60 2.69 1.50 -8.50
CA ILE A 60 3.73 0.54 -8.90
C ILE A 60 3.12 -0.81 -9.29
N GLN A 61 2.13 -1.29 -8.53
CA GLN A 61 1.42 -2.54 -8.79
C GLN A 61 0.71 -2.56 -10.16
N ASN A 62 0.28 -1.41 -10.68
CA ASN A 62 -0.47 -1.29 -11.93
C ASN A 62 0.41 -1.07 -13.17
N ILE A 63 1.69 -0.72 -12.99
CA ILE A 63 2.63 -0.47 -14.11
C ILE A 63 3.56 -1.64 -14.41
N ASN A 64 3.61 -2.63 -13.50
CA ASN A 64 4.26 -3.93 -13.72
C ASN A 64 3.28 -4.92 -14.35
#